data_AF-A0A848YPS4-F1
#
_entry.id   AF-A0A848YPS4-F1
#
_cell.length_a   1.000
_cell.length_b   1.000
_cell.length_c   1.000
_cell.angle_alpha   90.00
_cell.angle_beta   90.00
_cell.angle_gamma   90.00
#
_symmetry.space_group_name_H-M   'P 1'
#
loop_
_entity.id
_entity.type
_entity.pdbx_description
1 polymer ?
#
loop_
_entity_poly.entity_id
_entity_poly.type
_entity_poly.pdbx_seq_one_letter_code
_entity_poly.pdbx_strand_id
1 'polypeptide(L)'
;MNEFITNLCMTVIMYGADNLMTMMVLVFCTGIVIKLLLYLLLRMEHSFSSGFETRAHRYLNDEYKDAKAFTKFSDSVEYVLKRTYQELYIKRKKQFRRRKEDSRVDLVNRIFLIEEGAKSLILDTLKQTKYHNSRNAPNFKNISKFVFRSNPYYTKLWGVIPVALTNNVLSILPSLFIIGGIFGTFLGISKGLPALKMIDPSDVAASQTTLRLFLESMTFAMYSSVVGIFLSATFTIMNSFLSFNAVYLRLVDKFTQSLELLWKDAVLKD
;
A
#
# COMPACT_ATOMS: atom_id res chain seq x y z
N MET A 1 -8.45 -35.89 24.41
CA MET A 1 -8.88 -34.56 23.89
C MET A 1 -8.47 -33.42 24.82
N ASN A 2 -8.77 -33.50 26.12
CA ASN A 2 -8.30 -32.49 27.10
C ASN A 2 -6.77 -32.34 27.13
N GLU A 3 -6.03 -33.46 27.11
CA GLU A 3 -4.56 -33.44 27.19
C GLU A 3 -3.88 -32.80 25.96
N PHE A 4 -4.46 -32.98 24.78
CA PHE A 4 -4.00 -32.32 23.56
C PHE A 4 -4.23 -30.80 23.62
N ILE A 5 -5.41 -30.37 24.09
CA ILE A 5 -5.75 -28.95 24.23
C ILE A 5 -4.83 -28.30 25.27
N THR A 6 -4.58 -28.95 26.41
CA THR A 6 -3.68 -28.41 27.43
C THR A 6 -2.24 -28.31 26.94
N ASN A 7 -1.74 -29.31 26.21
CA ASN A 7 -0.38 -29.28 25.65
C ASN A 7 -0.23 -28.20 24.58
N LEU A 8 -1.24 -28.02 23.73
CA LEU A 8 -1.25 -26.95 22.73
C LEU A 8 -1.29 -25.57 23.39
N CYS A 9 -2.16 -25.37 24.38
CA CYS A 9 -2.23 -24.11 25.14
C CYS A 9 -0.90 -23.80 25.84
N MET A 10 -0.28 -24.78 26.51
CA MET A 10 1.02 -24.58 27.18
C MET A 10 2.12 -24.23 26.20
N THR A 11 2.15 -24.88 25.03
CA THR A 11 3.13 -24.57 23.97
C THR A 11 2.96 -23.14 23.45
N VAL A 12 1.73 -22.72 23.19
CA VAL A 12 1.42 -21.35 22.75
C VAL A 12 1.79 -20.32 23.82
N ILE A 13 1.51 -20.60 25.09
CA ILE A 13 1.83 -19.70 26.21
C ILE A 13 3.35 -19.54 26.36
N MET A 14 4.10 -20.64 26.35
CA MET A 14 5.56 -20.59 26.49
C MET A 14 6.22 -19.89 25.31
N TYR A 15 5.89 -20.29 24.08
CA TYR A 15 6.46 -19.68 22.89
C TYR A 15 6.06 -18.21 22.74
N GLY A 16 4.81 -17.88 23.06
CA GLY A 16 4.30 -16.52 23.06
C GLY A 16 4.99 -15.65 24.10
N ALA A 17 5.16 -16.12 25.34
CA ALA A 17 5.77 -15.32 26.40
C ALA A 17 7.22 -14.91 26.06
N ASP A 18 7.96 -15.76 25.36
CA ASP A 18 9.36 -15.47 25.08
C ASP A 18 9.57 -14.69 23.77
N ASN A 19 8.64 -14.76 22.81
CA ASN A 19 8.84 -14.20 21.46
C ASN A 19 7.82 -13.14 21.03
N LEU A 20 6.74 -12.90 21.79
CA LEU A 20 5.64 -12.03 21.36
C LEU A 20 6.12 -10.62 20.98
N MET A 21 6.94 -10.01 21.84
CA MET A 21 7.43 -8.63 21.59
C MET A 21 8.27 -8.54 20.32
N THR A 22 9.19 -9.50 20.13
CA THR A 22 10.02 -9.61 18.92
C THR A 22 9.15 -9.80 17.67
N MET A 23 8.14 -10.66 17.74
CA MET A 23 7.19 -10.88 16.64
C MET A 23 6.40 -9.62 16.31
N MET A 24 5.92 -8.88 17.31
CA MET A 24 5.20 -7.62 17.10
C MET A 24 6.08 -6.58 16.41
N VAL A 25 7.34 -6.43 16.84
CA VAL A 25 8.30 -5.51 16.20
C VAL A 25 8.61 -5.94 14.76
N LEU A 26 8.79 -7.24 14.50
CA LEU A 26 9.04 -7.76 13.15
C LEU A 26 7.85 -7.49 12.22
N VAL A 27 6.64 -7.81 12.67
CA VAL A 27 5.39 -7.53 11.94
C VAL A 27 5.22 -6.03 11.68
N PHE A 28 5.60 -5.19 12.64
CA PHE A 28 5.57 -3.73 12.47
C PHE A 28 6.55 -3.25 11.40
N CYS A 29 7.82 -3.67 11.47
CA CYS A 29 8.84 -3.30 10.50
C CYS A 29 8.49 -3.77 9.08
N THR A 30 8.03 -5.01 8.94
CA THR A 30 7.55 -5.53 7.65
C THR A 30 6.32 -4.78 7.16
N GLY A 31 5.36 -4.48 8.05
CA GLY A 31 4.20 -3.66 7.75
C GLY A 31 4.55 -2.26 7.22
N ILE A 32 5.56 -1.60 7.80
CA ILE A 32 6.08 -0.31 7.32
C ILE A 32 6.64 -0.45 5.90
N VAL A 33 7.51 -1.44 5.67
CA VAL A 33 8.12 -1.66 4.35
C VAL A 33 7.04 -1.88 3.30
N ILE A 34 6.08 -2.78 3.57
CA ILE A 34 4.98 -3.06 2.64
C ILE A 34 4.12 -1.82 2.41
N LYS A 35 3.81 -1.04 3.47
CA LYS A 35 3.02 0.19 3.33
C LYS A 35 3.73 1.22 2.45
N LEU A 36 5.05 1.39 2.62
CA LEU A 36 5.86 2.28 1.79
C LEU A 36 5.88 1.81 0.33
N LEU A 37 6.04 0.51 0.08
CA LEU A 37 6.01 -0.04 -1.29
C LEU A 37 4.65 0.19 -1.96
N LEU A 38 3.54 -0.04 -1.24
CA LEU A 38 2.18 0.25 -1.72
C LEU A 38 2.00 1.73 -2.08
N TYR A 39 2.48 2.62 -1.20
CA TYR A 39 2.41 4.05 -1.43
C TYR A 39 3.24 4.48 -2.64
N LEU A 40 4.45 3.92 -2.80
CA LEU A 40 5.30 4.19 -3.96
C LEU A 40 4.66 3.73 -5.26
N LEU A 41 4.12 2.51 -5.31
CA LEU A 41 3.40 1.99 -6.49
C LEU A 41 2.27 2.95 -6.90
N LEU A 42 1.41 3.30 -5.95
CA LEU A 42 0.26 4.18 -6.22
C LEU A 42 0.70 5.60 -6.59
N ARG A 43 1.78 6.12 -5.97
CA ARG A 43 2.36 7.42 -6.33
C ARG A 43 2.89 7.44 -7.77
N MET A 44 3.42 6.32 -8.25
CA MET A 44 3.88 6.19 -9.63
C MET A 44 2.71 6.18 -10.61
N GLU A 45 1.64 5.44 -10.33
CA GLU A 45 0.41 5.50 -11.12
C GLU A 45 -0.19 6.91 -11.14
N HIS A 46 -0.21 7.58 -9.98
CA HIS A 46 -0.71 8.95 -9.88
C HIS A 46 0.15 9.91 -10.69
N SER A 47 1.47 9.73 -10.70
CA SER A 47 2.37 10.51 -11.54
C SER A 47 2.09 10.31 -13.03
N PHE A 48 1.71 9.11 -13.45
CA PHE A 48 1.29 8.86 -14.84
C PHE A 48 -0.02 9.60 -15.15
N SER A 49 -1.05 9.46 -14.30
CA SER A 49 -2.34 10.14 -14.48
C SER A 49 -2.21 11.66 -14.48
N SER A 50 -1.43 12.23 -13.57
CA SER A 50 -1.18 13.68 -13.52
C SER A 50 -0.37 14.16 -14.72
N GLY A 51 0.53 13.32 -15.23
CA GLY A 51 1.27 13.57 -16.46
C GLY A 51 0.36 13.59 -17.68
N PHE A 52 -0.63 12.69 -17.73
CA PHE A 52 -1.66 12.65 -18.75
C PHE A 52 -2.54 13.91 -18.72
N GLU A 53 -3.04 14.30 -17.55
CA GLU A 53 -3.84 15.51 -17.33
C GLU A 53 -3.12 16.77 -17.83
N THR A 54 -1.87 16.98 -17.42
CA THR A 54 -1.08 18.13 -17.88
C THR A 54 -0.97 18.17 -19.40
N ARG A 55 -0.84 17.00 -20.04
CA ARG A 55 -0.65 16.90 -21.50
C ARG A 55 -1.96 17.00 -22.25
N ALA A 56 -3.06 16.53 -21.68
CA ALA A 56 -4.40 16.79 -22.19
C ALA A 56 -4.67 18.30 -22.23
N HIS A 57 -4.37 19.03 -21.15
CA HIS A 57 -4.49 20.49 -21.14
C HIS A 57 -3.61 21.19 -22.19
N ARG A 58 -2.33 20.79 -22.31
CA ARG A 58 -1.45 21.36 -23.36
C ARG A 58 -1.92 21.06 -24.78
N TYR A 59 -2.53 19.90 -24.99
CA TYR A 59 -3.13 19.54 -26.27
C TYR A 59 -4.35 20.42 -26.58
N LEU A 60 -5.22 20.66 -25.59
CA LEU A 60 -6.39 21.50 -25.74
C LEU A 60 -6.05 22.99 -25.91
N ASN A 61 -4.89 23.43 -25.42
CA ASN A 61 -4.38 24.80 -25.59
C ASN A 61 -3.58 25.00 -26.89
N ASP A 62 -3.59 24.04 -27.81
CA ASP A 62 -2.84 24.07 -29.07
C ASP A 62 -1.31 24.28 -28.91
N GLU A 63 -0.74 23.91 -27.76
CA GLU A 63 0.71 24.04 -27.52
C GLU A 63 1.53 23.03 -28.36
N TYR A 64 0.88 21.98 -28.88
CA TYR A 64 1.52 20.97 -29.72
C TYR A 64 1.35 21.30 -31.20
N LYS A 65 2.38 21.93 -31.80
CA LYS A 65 2.44 22.21 -33.25
C LYS A 65 2.38 20.97 -34.14
N ASP A 66 2.76 19.81 -33.59
CA ASP A 66 2.74 18.51 -34.29
C ASP A 66 1.39 17.79 -34.16
N ALA A 67 0.47 18.30 -33.33
CA ALA A 67 -0.85 17.72 -33.19
C ALA A 67 -1.65 18.04 -34.46
N LYS A 68 -1.93 17.01 -35.25
CA LYS A 68 -2.97 17.11 -36.28
C LYS A 68 -4.30 17.40 -35.56
N ALA A 69 -5.19 18.19 -36.17
CA ALA A 69 -6.56 18.32 -35.68
C ALA A 69 -7.25 16.95 -35.82
N PHE A 70 -7.12 16.13 -34.78
CA PHE A 70 -7.74 14.81 -34.74
C PHE A 70 -9.24 15.02 -34.56
N THR A 71 -10.04 14.57 -35.53
CA THR A 71 -11.51 14.60 -35.44
C THR A 71 -12.02 13.52 -34.50
N LYS A 72 -11.37 12.34 -34.49
CA LYS A 72 -11.77 11.22 -33.65
C LYS A 72 -11.22 11.32 -32.23
N PHE A 73 -12.10 11.15 -31.25
CA PHE A 73 -11.75 11.07 -29.82
C PHE A 73 -10.65 10.04 -29.53
N SER A 74 -10.73 8.84 -30.13
CA SER A 74 -9.73 7.78 -29.96
C SER A 74 -8.32 8.23 -30.32
N ASP A 75 -8.18 9.03 -31.38
CA ASP A 75 -6.90 9.42 -31.96
C ASP A 75 -6.26 10.51 -31.10
N SER A 76 -7.07 11.45 -30.58
CA SER A 76 -6.65 12.43 -29.57
C SER A 76 -6.13 11.77 -28.30
N VAL A 77 -6.87 10.78 -27.77
CA VAL A 77 -6.47 10.03 -26.58
C VAL A 77 -5.18 9.25 -26.83
N GLU A 78 -5.06 8.58 -27.99
CA GLU A 78 -3.86 7.85 -28.38
C GLU A 78 -2.63 8.74 -28.46
N TYR A 79 -2.76 9.92 -29.09
CA TYR A 79 -1.67 10.88 -29.20
C TYR A 79 -1.20 11.34 -27.82
N VAL A 80 -2.13 11.80 -26.96
CA VAL A 80 -1.80 12.32 -25.63
C VAL A 80 -1.21 11.23 -24.73
N LEU A 81 -1.74 10.01 -24.75
CA LEU A 81 -1.21 8.88 -23.98
C LEU A 81 0.18 8.46 -24.43
N LYS A 82 0.40 8.31 -25.74
CA LYS A 82 1.72 7.98 -26.30
C LYS A 82 2.74 9.06 -25.96
N ARG A 83 2.36 10.34 -26.06
CA ARG A 83 3.24 11.45 -25.69
C ARG A 83 3.55 11.44 -24.20
N THR A 84 2.54 11.17 -23.35
CA THR A 84 2.72 11.02 -21.89
C THR A 84 3.74 9.94 -21.57
N TYR A 85 3.61 8.77 -22.20
CA TYR A 85 4.57 7.68 -22.05
C TYR A 85 5.98 8.05 -22.50
N GLN A 86 6.12 8.62 -23.70
CA GLN A 86 7.41 9.02 -24.24
C GLN A 86 8.12 10.04 -23.35
N GLU A 87 7.40 11.02 -22.80
CA GLU A 87 8.03 12.05 -21.99
C GLU A 87 8.35 11.60 -20.57
N LEU A 88 7.45 10.84 -19.94
CA LEU A 88 7.66 10.34 -18.58
C LEU A 88 8.72 9.25 -18.50
N TYR A 89 8.82 8.37 -19.51
CA TYR A 89 9.74 7.24 -19.46
C TYR A 89 10.93 7.43 -20.40
N ILE A 90 10.71 7.71 -21.68
CA ILE A 90 11.79 7.71 -22.69
C ILE A 90 12.67 8.97 -22.61
N LYS A 91 12.07 10.17 -22.60
CA LYS A 91 12.83 11.44 -22.53
C LYS A 91 13.51 11.58 -21.17
N ARG A 92 12.82 11.23 -20.08
CA ARG A 92 13.45 11.17 -18.75
C ARG A 92 14.65 10.20 -18.75
N LYS A 93 14.50 8.95 -19.20
CA LYS A 93 15.62 7.98 -19.25
C LYS A 93 16.81 8.49 -20.07
N LYS A 94 16.55 9.16 -21.20
CA LYS A 94 17.59 9.77 -22.06
C LYS A 94 18.25 11.00 -21.42
N GLN A 95 17.50 11.81 -20.68
CA GLN A 95 17.98 13.03 -20.02
C GLN A 95 18.70 12.73 -18.69
N PHE A 96 18.24 11.73 -17.94
CA PHE A 96 18.88 11.24 -16.72
C PHE A 96 20.17 10.46 -17.00
N ARG A 97 20.30 9.77 -18.15
CA ARG A 97 21.60 9.21 -18.57
C ARG A 97 22.71 10.25 -18.76
N ARG A 98 22.39 11.54 -18.91
CA ARG A 98 23.37 12.64 -19.03
C ARG A 98 23.77 13.26 -17.69
N ARG A 99 23.07 12.96 -16.60
CA ARG A 99 23.38 13.44 -15.24
C ARG A 99 23.55 12.22 -14.35
N LYS A 100 24.79 11.92 -13.93
CA LYS A 100 25.22 10.85 -13.00
C LYS A 100 24.03 10.17 -12.28
N GLU A 101 23.69 8.95 -12.71
CA GLU A 101 22.45 8.23 -12.40
C GLU A 101 22.13 8.13 -10.90
N ASP A 102 20.87 8.45 -10.53
CA ASP A 102 20.24 7.86 -9.36
C ASP A 102 19.89 6.39 -9.68
N SER A 103 20.86 5.49 -9.51
CA SER A 103 20.71 4.03 -9.67
C SER A 103 19.44 3.47 -8.98
N ARG A 104 18.98 4.13 -7.90
CA ARG A 104 17.78 3.77 -7.15
C ARG A 104 16.49 3.88 -7.96
N VAL A 105 16.38 4.85 -8.88
CA VAL A 105 15.15 5.05 -9.68
C VAL A 105 15.01 3.96 -10.76
N ASP A 106 16.12 3.52 -11.34
CA ASP A 106 16.12 2.47 -12.37
C ASP A 106 15.79 1.09 -11.76
N LEU A 107 16.30 0.81 -10.56
CA LEU A 107 15.98 -0.42 -9.82
C LEU A 107 14.49 -0.48 -9.43
N VAL A 108 13.91 0.62 -8.93
CA VAL A 108 12.48 0.68 -8.59
C VAL A 108 11.61 0.48 -9.84
N ASN A 109 11.96 1.12 -10.96
CA ASN A 109 11.23 0.96 -12.22
C ASN A 109 11.24 -0.49 -12.71
N ARG A 110 12.37 -1.19 -12.56
CA ARG A 110 12.54 -2.59 -12.99
C ARG A 110 11.84 -3.58 -12.06
N ILE A 111 11.92 -3.36 -10.74
CA ILE A 111 11.27 -4.21 -9.74
C ILE A 111 9.74 -4.11 -9.83
N PHE A 112 9.21 -2.93 -10.15
CA PHE A 112 7.76 -2.70 -10.23
C PHE A 112 7.19 -2.73 -11.65
N LEU A 113 7.99 -3.07 -12.67
CA LEU A 113 7.55 -3.19 -14.07
C LEU A 113 6.68 -2.00 -14.52
N ILE A 114 7.14 -0.79 -14.16
CA ILE A 114 6.33 0.43 -14.28
C ILE A 114 6.11 0.79 -15.77
N GLU A 115 7.09 0.54 -16.62
CA GLU A 115 6.98 0.76 -18.06
C GLU A 115 5.93 -0.19 -18.69
N GLU A 116 5.93 -1.46 -18.29
CA GLU A 116 4.94 -2.46 -18.72
C GLU A 116 3.54 -2.14 -18.20
N GLY A 117 3.43 -1.70 -16.94
CA GLY A 117 2.18 -1.22 -16.35
C GLY A 117 1.59 -0.04 -17.10
N ALA A 118 2.40 0.97 -17.44
CA ALA A 118 1.96 2.10 -18.24
C ALA A 118 1.53 1.69 -19.66
N LYS A 119 2.25 0.77 -20.33
CA LYS A 119 1.86 0.24 -21.64
C LYS A 119 0.50 -0.47 -21.57
N SER A 120 0.30 -1.34 -20.57
CA SER A 120 -0.98 -2.03 -20.37
C SER A 120 -2.12 -1.04 -20.16
N LEU A 121 -1.90 0.01 -19.36
CA LEU A 121 -2.87 1.07 -19.11
C LEU A 121 -3.27 1.78 -20.41
N ILE A 122 -2.29 2.12 -21.25
CA ILE A 122 -2.55 2.76 -22.55
C ILE A 122 -3.36 1.83 -23.45
N LEU A 123 -2.97 0.57 -23.59
CA LEU A 123 -3.67 -0.41 -24.42
C LEU A 123 -5.12 -0.61 -23.97
N ASP A 124 -5.35 -0.76 -22.67
CA ASP A 124 -6.69 -0.94 -22.12
C ASP A 124 -7.53 0.33 -22.25
N THR A 125 -6.94 1.51 -22.09
CA THR A 125 -7.63 2.78 -22.35
C THR A 125 -8.07 2.87 -23.81
N LEU A 126 -7.18 2.57 -24.75
CA LEU A 126 -7.49 2.64 -26.19
C LEU A 126 -8.56 1.63 -26.60
N LYS A 127 -8.55 0.42 -26.03
CA LYS A 127 -9.61 -0.57 -26.26
C LYS A 127 -10.98 -0.03 -25.82
N GLN A 128 -11.03 0.66 -24.68
CA GLN A 128 -12.29 1.23 -24.18
C GLN A 128 -12.71 2.47 -24.98
N THR A 129 -11.79 3.38 -25.33
CA THR A 129 -12.14 4.62 -26.02
C THR A 129 -12.47 4.44 -27.51
N LYS A 130 -11.97 3.39 -28.17
CA LYS A 130 -12.21 3.13 -29.60
C LYS A 130 -13.69 3.00 -29.98
N TYR A 131 -14.54 2.54 -29.06
CA TYR A 131 -15.97 2.30 -29.32
C TYR A 131 -16.87 3.49 -28.94
N HIS A 132 -16.29 4.61 -28.52
CA HIS A 132 -17.00 5.73 -27.89
C HIS A 132 -17.03 7.02 -28.73
N ASN A 133 -17.16 6.88 -30.05
CA ASN A 133 -17.35 8.01 -30.97
C ASN A 133 -18.83 8.43 -31.13
N SER A 134 -19.68 8.15 -30.15
CA SER A 134 -21.12 8.44 -30.19
C SER A 134 -21.44 9.82 -29.58
N ARG A 135 -22.52 10.46 -30.04
CA ARG A 135 -23.06 11.72 -29.47
C ARG A 135 -23.33 11.66 -27.95
N ASN A 136 -23.53 10.48 -27.40
CA ASN A 136 -23.77 10.29 -25.98
C ASN A 136 -22.45 10.11 -25.22
N ALA A 137 -22.29 10.88 -24.14
CA ALA A 137 -21.12 10.82 -23.26
C ALA A 137 -21.01 9.43 -22.61
N PRO A 138 -19.88 8.71 -22.81
CA PRO A 138 -19.59 7.49 -22.08
C PRO A 138 -19.47 7.75 -20.58
N ASN A 139 -19.67 6.70 -19.78
CA ASN A 139 -19.36 6.76 -18.35
C ASN A 139 -17.84 6.64 -18.15
N PHE A 140 -17.12 7.75 -18.35
CA PHE A 140 -15.66 7.82 -18.21
C PHE A 140 -15.18 7.37 -16.84
N LYS A 141 -15.96 7.62 -15.77
CA LYS A 141 -15.63 7.16 -14.42
C LYS A 141 -15.52 5.63 -14.33
N ASN A 142 -16.44 4.91 -14.98
CA ASN A 142 -16.39 3.43 -15.01
C ASN A 142 -15.25 2.93 -15.89
N ILE A 143 -15.00 3.59 -17.03
CA ILE A 143 -13.87 3.27 -17.92
C ILE A 143 -12.55 3.42 -17.17
N SER A 144 -12.32 4.56 -16.53
CA SER A 144 -11.12 4.83 -15.73
C SER A 144 -10.94 3.78 -14.63
N LYS A 145 -12.00 3.51 -13.85
CA LYS A 145 -11.95 2.47 -12.80
C LYS A 145 -11.61 1.10 -13.36
N PHE A 146 -12.15 0.74 -14.53
CA PHE A 146 -11.85 -0.52 -15.19
C PHE A 146 -10.37 -0.58 -15.60
N VAL A 147 -9.87 0.43 -16.31
CA VAL A 147 -8.48 0.50 -16.79
C VAL A 147 -7.45 0.37 -15.66
N PHE A 148 -7.69 1.01 -14.51
CA PHE A 148 -6.78 0.88 -13.37
C PHE A 148 -6.92 -0.47 -12.65
N ARG A 149 -8.11 -1.07 -12.61
CA ARG A 149 -8.34 -2.39 -11.98
C ARG A 149 -7.92 -3.56 -12.86
N SER A 150 -7.98 -3.44 -14.18
CA SER A 150 -7.59 -4.51 -15.12
C SER A 150 -6.08 -4.66 -15.22
N ASN A 151 -5.32 -3.65 -14.78
CA ASN A 151 -3.88 -3.61 -14.94
C ASN A 151 -3.17 -4.64 -14.04
N PRO A 152 -2.55 -5.69 -14.60
CA PRO A 152 -1.95 -6.76 -13.79
C PRO A 152 -0.68 -6.33 -13.05
N TYR A 153 -0.04 -5.24 -13.47
CA TYR A 153 1.23 -4.75 -12.90
C TYR A 153 1.00 -3.79 -11.72
N TYR A 154 -0.04 -2.98 -11.81
CA TYR A 154 -0.40 -1.98 -10.80
C TYR A 154 -1.31 -2.52 -9.69
N THR A 155 -2.01 -3.63 -9.95
CA THR A 155 -2.86 -4.28 -8.93
C THR A 155 -2.13 -5.33 -8.09
N LYS A 156 -0.88 -5.67 -8.42
CA LYS A 156 -0.09 -6.69 -7.72
C LYS A 156 1.28 -6.16 -7.30
N LEU A 157 1.59 -6.30 -6.02
CA LEU A 157 2.92 -6.07 -5.46
C LEU A 157 3.86 -7.18 -5.94
N TRP A 158 4.96 -6.79 -6.59
CA TRP A 158 5.91 -7.70 -7.24
C TRP A 158 5.25 -8.70 -8.22
N GLY A 159 4.09 -8.37 -8.79
CA GLY A 159 3.38 -9.23 -9.74
C GLY A 159 2.65 -10.43 -9.13
N VAL A 160 2.73 -10.66 -7.81
CA VAL A 160 2.12 -11.82 -7.14
C VAL A 160 1.06 -11.42 -6.13
N ILE A 161 1.35 -10.45 -5.24
CA ILE A 161 0.52 -10.18 -4.06
C ILE A 161 -0.52 -9.11 -4.39
N PRO A 162 -1.83 -9.35 -4.26
CA PRO A 162 -2.84 -8.35 -4.53
C PRO A 162 -2.73 -7.12 -3.61
N VAL A 163 -2.62 -5.93 -4.21
CA VAL A 163 -2.51 -4.64 -3.53
C VAL A 163 -3.71 -4.37 -2.62
N ALA A 164 -4.92 -4.71 -3.08
CA ALA A 164 -6.15 -4.50 -2.32
C ALA A 164 -6.18 -5.32 -1.01
N LEU A 165 -5.83 -6.61 -1.08
CA LEU A 165 -5.77 -7.47 0.11
C LEU A 165 -4.71 -6.98 1.08
N THR A 166 -3.54 -6.62 0.56
CA THR A 166 -2.43 -6.11 1.36
C THR A 166 -2.82 -4.84 2.11
N ASN A 167 -3.46 -3.88 1.43
CA ASN A 167 -3.92 -2.65 2.07
C ASN A 167 -4.98 -2.93 3.15
N ASN A 168 -5.89 -3.89 2.92
CA ASN A 168 -6.88 -4.28 3.92
C ASN A 168 -6.21 -4.89 5.17
N VAL A 169 -5.24 -5.80 4.99
CA VAL A 169 -4.48 -6.38 6.12
C VAL A 169 -3.72 -5.30 6.89
N LEU A 170 -3.06 -4.37 6.20
CA LEU A 170 -2.34 -3.28 6.87
C LEU A 170 -3.30 -2.31 7.57
N SER A 171 -4.55 -2.16 7.10
CA SER A 171 -5.54 -1.30 7.76
C SER A 171 -6.02 -1.86 9.11
N ILE A 172 -5.98 -3.18 9.31
CA ILE A 172 -6.37 -3.83 10.57
C ILE A 172 -5.19 -4.06 11.53
N LEU A 173 -3.95 -3.87 11.05
CA LEU A 173 -2.72 -4.10 11.81
C LEU A 173 -2.66 -3.34 13.15
N PRO A 174 -3.09 -2.06 13.25
CA PRO A 174 -3.15 -1.36 14.53
C PRO A 174 -3.98 -2.10 15.59
N SER A 175 -5.13 -2.65 15.19
CA SER A 175 -5.99 -3.42 16.10
C SER A 175 -5.32 -4.72 16.53
N LEU A 176 -4.58 -5.38 15.63
CA LEU A 176 -3.81 -6.58 15.95
C LEU A 176 -2.68 -6.30 16.95
N PHE A 177 -2.02 -5.14 16.89
CA PHE A 177 -1.02 -4.77 17.89
C PHE A 177 -1.61 -4.54 19.28
N ILE A 178 -2.81 -3.96 19.38
CA ILE A 178 -3.52 -3.80 20.65
C ILE A 178 -3.88 -5.17 21.22
N ILE A 179 -4.43 -6.06 20.40
CA ILE A 179 -4.77 -7.43 20.81
C ILE A 179 -3.51 -8.17 21.26
N GLY A 180 -2.40 -8.03 20.52
CA GLY A 180 -1.10 -8.59 20.91
C GLY A 180 -0.61 -8.07 22.26
N GLY A 181 -0.72 -6.76 22.53
CA GLY A 181 -0.33 -6.18 23.81
C GLY A 181 -1.19 -6.67 24.99
N ILE A 182 -2.50 -6.78 24.79
CA ILE A 182 -3.43 -7.37 25.77
C ILE A 182 -3.09 -8.83 26.01
N PHE A 183 -2.85 -9.60 24.95
CA PHE A 183 -2.47 -11.01 25.03
C PHE A 183 -1.16 -11.20 25.80
N GLY A 184 -0.13 -10.38 25.55
CA GLY A 184 1.12 -10.42 26.31
C GLY A 184 0.95 -10.14 27.80
N THR A 185 0.01 -9.26 28.15
CA THR A 185 -0.36 -9.02 29.56
C THR A 185 -0.91 -10.30 30.20
N PHE A 186 -1.85 -10.98 29.52
CA PHE A 186 -2.40 -12.24 30.00
C PHE A 186 -1.32 -13.34 30.13
N LEU A 187 -0.38 -13.41 29.19
CA LEU A 187 0.72 -14.37 29.25
C LEU A 187 1.63 -14.13 30.46
N GLY A 188 2.05 -12.88 30.71
CA GLY A 188 2.91 -12.56 31.86
C GLY A 188 2.21 -12.83 33.20
N ILE A 189 0.92 -12.49 33.32
CA ILE A 189 0.13 -12.82 34.52
C ILE A 189 0.02 -14.35 34.69
N SER A 190 -0.27 -15.08 33.61
CA SER A 190 -0.41 -16.54 33.65
C SER A 190 0.89 -17.26 34.00
N LYS A 191 2.05 -16.69 33.62
CA LYS A 191 3.37 -17.20 33.99
C LYS A 191 3.75 -16.84 35.44
N GLY A 192 3.39 -15.64 35.90
CA GLY A 192 3.73 -15.15 37.24
C GLY A 192 2.88 -15.72 38.38
N LEU A 193 1.56 -15.87 38.18
CA LEU A 193 0.64 -16.29 39.26
C LEU A 193 0.98 -17.67 39.88
N PRO A 194 1.37 -18.70 39.11
CA PRO A 194 1.78 -19.98 39.69
C PRO A 194 3.00 -19.88 40.60
N ALA A 195 3.92 -18.95 40.33
CA ALA A 195 5.12 -18.75 41.16
C ALA A 195 4.73 -18.32 42.58
N LEU A 196 3.72 -17.46 42.75
CA LEU A 196 3.26 -17.02 44.07
C LEU A 196 2.73 -18.16 44.96
N LYS A 197 2.27 -19.27 44.37
CA LYS A 197 1.82 -20.45 45.13
C LYS A 197 2.95 -21.20 45.82
N MET A 198 4.21 -20.91 45.45
CA MET A 198 5.42 -21.55 45.99
C MET A 198 6.07 -20.72 47.11
N ILE A 199 5.46 -19.62 47.55
CA ILE A 199 5.97 -18.79 48.65
C ILE A 199 5.72 -19.53 49.96
N ASP A 200 6.81 -19.87 50.67
CA ASP A 200 6.77 -20.37 52.04
C ASP A 200 7.20 -19.25 52.99
N PRO A 201 6.30 -18.74 53.86
CA PRO A 201 6.63 -17.68 54.82
C PRO A 201 7.73 -18.09 55.83
N SER A 202 8.04 -19.39 55.92
CA SER A 202 9.10 -19.94 56.77
C SER A 202 10.51 -19.78 56.17
N ASP A 203 10.62 -19.64 54.84
CA ASP A 203 11.89 -19.43 54.13
C ASP A 203 11.87 -18.08 53.40
N VAL A 204 12.41 -17.07 54.09
CA VAL A 204 12.46 -15.69 53.60
C VAL A 204 13.33 -15.57 52.34
N ALA A 205 14.40 -16.35 52.22
CA ALA A 205 15.33 -16.26 51.08
C ALA A 205 14.71 -16.86 49.81
N ALA A 206 14.06 -18.02 49.93
CA ALA A 206 13.31 -18.62 48.82
C ALA A 206 12.14 -17.71 48.39
N SER A 207 11.41 -17.15 49.35
CA SER A 207 10.28 -16.24 49.09
C SER A 207 10.69 -14.97 48.34
N GLN A 208 11.86 -14.38 48.64
CA GLN A 208 12.40 -13.24 47.89
C GLN A 208 12.69 -13.59 46.43
N THR A 209 13.21 -14.80 46.18
CA THR A 209 13.52 -15.27 44.82
C THR A 209 12.23 -15.45 44.00
N THR A 210 11.22 -16.08 44.59
CA THR A 210 9.89 -16.26 43.98
C THR A 210 9.22 -14.93 43.69
N LEU A 211 9.32 -13.95 44.60
CA LEU A 211 8.77 -12.61 44.40
C LEU A 211 9.47 -11.87 43.24
N ARG A 212 10.79 -12.01 43.09
CA ARG A 212 11.53 -11.42 41.95
C ARG A 212 11.06 -11.99 40.62
N LEU A 213 10.88 -13.31 40.52
CA LEU A 213 10.39 -13.96 39.29
C LEU A 213 8.96 -13.52 38.93
N PHE A 214 8.11 -13.32 39.94
CA PHE A 214 6.78 -12.76 39.74
C PHE A 214 6.83 -11.32 39.21
N LEU A 215 7.66 -10.46 39.84
CA LEU A 215 7.81 -9.07 39.42
C LEU A 215 8.35 -8.96 37.99
N GLU A 216 9.31 -9.81 37.61
CA GLU A 216 9.85 -9.87 36.24
C GLU A 216 8.75 -10.25 35.22
N SER A 217 7.92 -11.25 35.55
CA SER A 217 6.79 -11.66 34.71
C SER A 217 5.74 -10.54 34.55
N MET A 218 5.50 -9.77 35.60
CA MET A 218 4.62 -8.59 35.57
C MET A 218 5.22 -7.43 34.77
N THR A 219 6.52 -7.17 34.93
CA THR A 219 7.24 -6.17 34.13
C THR A 219 7.18 -6.52 32.64
N PHE A 220 7.38 -7.78 32.28
CA PHE A 220 7.19 -8.26 30.91
C PHE A 220 5.77 -7.99 30.40
N ALA A 221 4.73 -8.35 31.18
CA ALA A 221 3.33 -8.09 30.84
C ALA A 221 3.07 -6.60 30.56
N MET A 222 3.57 -5.73 31.44
CA MET A 222 3.43 -4.27 31.28
C MET A 222 4.13 -3.78 30.01
N TYR A 223 5.37 -4.20 29.76
CA TYR A 223 6.10 -3.78 28.56
C TYR A 223 5.43 -4.26 27.28
N SER A 224 4.93 -5.49 27.23
CA SER A 224 4.21 -5.99 26.06
C SER A 224 2.98 -5.15 25.73
N SER A 225 2.22 -4.71 26.74
CA SER A 225 1.05 -3.84 26.56
C SER A 225 1.44 -2.47 26.01
N VAL A 226 2.44 -1.83 26.63
CA VAL A 226 2.94 -0.52 26.20
C VAL A 226 3.46 -0.56 24.77
N VAL A 227 4.23 -1.59 24.41
CA VAL A 227 4.73 -1.78 23.04
C VAL A 227 3.56 -1.96 22.07
N GLY A 228 2.55 -2.78 22.38
CA GLY A 228 1.38 -2.95 21.52
C GLY A 228 0.62 -1.67 21.25
N ILE A 229 0.38 -0.87 22.29
CA ILE A 229 -0.29 0.44 22.15
C ILE A 229 0.57 1.40 21.32
N PHE A 230 1.88 1.47 21.59
CA PHE A 230 2.79 2.35 20.87
C PHE A 230 2.84 2.01 19.37
N LEU A 231 3.07 0.74 19.02
CA LEU A 231 3.12 0.29 17.63
C LEU A 231 1.78 0.53 16.91
N SER A 232 0.66 0.31 17.61
CA SER A 232 -0.68 0.60 17.08
C SER A 232 -0.87 2.09 16.76
N ALA A 233 -0.51 2.98 17.69
CA ALA A 233 -0.61 4.42 17.51
C ALA A 233 0.26 4.90 16.34
N THR A 234 1.53 4.46 16.28
CA THR A 234 2.43 4.82 15.18
C THR A 234 1.91 4.32 13.83
N PHE A 235 1.43 3.08 13.75
CA PHE A 235 0.91 2.52 12.51
C PHE A 235 -0.40 3.20 12.07
N THR A 236 -1.24 3.62 13.01
CA THR A 236 -2.46 4.39 12.73
C THR A 236 -2.13 5.75 12.13
N ILE A 237 -1.16 6.46 12.71
CA ILE A 237 -0.68 7.74 12.18
C ILE A 237 -0.14 7.54 10.76
N MET A 238 0.67 6.50 10.53
CA MET A 238 1.20 6.19 9.20
C MET A 238 0.08 5.87 8.19
N ASN A 239 -0.94 5.10 8.57
CA ASN A 239 -2.09 4.81 7.71
C ASN A 239 -2.87 6.07 7.32
N SER A 240 -2.94 7.06 8.21
CA SER A 240 -3.56 8.36 7.94
C SER A 240 -2.78 9.18 6.92
N PHE A 241 -1.46 9.34 7.13
CA PHE A 241 -0.59 10.10 6.20
C PHE A 241 -0.43 9.40 4.83
N LEU A 242 -0.33 8.08 4.82
CA LEU A 242 -0.16 7.27 3.60
C LEU A 242 -1.49 6.61 3.18
N SER A 243 -2.55 7.43 3.08
CA SER A 243 -3.90 6.98 2.75
C SER A 243 -4.01 6.53 1.28
N PHE A 244 -3.98 5.21 1.07
CA PHE A 244 -4.11 4.58 -0.24
C PHE A 244 -5.38 5.02 -0.99
N ASN A 245 -6.54 4.92 -0.33
CA ASN A 245 -7.83 5.21 -0.95
C ASN A 245 -7.93 6.66 -1.45
N ALA A 246 -7.39 7.63 -0.69
CA ALA A 246 -7.46 9.04 -1.06
C ALA A 246 -6.59 9.37 -2.27
N VAL A 247 -5.42 8.73 -2.42
CA VAL A 247 -4.57 8.91 -3.60
C VAL A 247 -5.18 8.19 -4.81
N TYR A 248 -5.74 7.00 -4.63
CA TYR A 248 -6.39 6.23 -5.70
C TYR A 248 -7.61 6.96 -6.27
N LEU A 249 -8.46 7.54 -5.43
CA LEU A 249 -9.61 8.34 -5.89
C LEU A 249 -9.15 9.54 -6.72
N ARG A 250 -8.18 10.31 -6.22
CA ARG A 250 -7.60 11.46 -6.96
C ARG A 250 -7.02 11.05 -8.31
N LEU A 251 -6.36 9.90 -8.38
CA LEU A 251 -5.85 9.33 -9.62
C LEU A 251 -6.99 9.03 -10.61
N VAL A 252 -8.04 8.34 -10.17
CA VAL A 252 -9.17 8.00 -11.04
C VAL A 252 -9.89 9.27 -11.52
N ASP A 253 -10.09 10.24 -10.62
CA ASP A 253 -10.80 11.48 -10.94
C ASP A 253 -10.02 12.32 -11.95
N LYS A 254 -8.70 12.52 -11.75
CA LYS A 254 -7.83 13.23 -12.71
C LYS A 254 -7.84 12.57 -14.09
N PHE A 255 -7.71 11.25 -14.14
CA PHE A 255 -7.75 10.51 -15.40
C PHE A 255 -9.10 10.64 -16.11
N THR A 256 -10.19 10.53 -15.33
CA THR A 256 -11.57 10.66 -15.83
C THR A 256 -11.82 12.04 -16.41
N GLN A 257 -11.48 13.10 -15.67
CA GLN A 257 -11.63 14.48 -16.13
C GLN A 257 -10.83 14.74 -17.41
N SER A 258 -9.62 14.20 -17.49
CA SER A 258 -8.78 14.35 -18.69
C SER A 258 -9.39 13.69 -19.92
N LEU A 259 -9.98 12.49 -19.76
CA LEU A 259 -10.70 11.81 -20.84
C LEU A 259 -11.97 12.58 -21.26
N GLU A 260 -12.73 13.08 -20.28
CA GLU A 260 -13.92 13.89 -20.54
C GLU A 260 -13.61 15.17 -21.32
N LEU A 261 -12.52 15.86 -20.98
CA LEU A 261 -12.09 17.06 -21.68
C LEU A 261 -11.70 16.77 -23.13
N LEU A 262 -10.93 15.69 -23.36
CA LEU A 262 -10.56 15.27 -24.71
C LEU A 262 -11.76 14.83 -25.54
N TRP A 263 -12.77 14.23 -24.93
CA TRP A 263 -14.01 13.86 -25.61
C TRP A 263 -14.83 15.09 -25.99
N LYS A 264 -14.96 16.06 -25.08
CA LYS A 264 -15.67 17.32 -25.36
C LYS A 264 -15.05 18.07 -26.54
N ASP A 265 -13.71 18.15 -26.60
CA ASP A 265 -13.01 18.78 -27.73
C ASP A 265 -13.25 18.04 -29.05
N ALA A 266 -13.21 16.71 -29.05
CA ALA A 266 -13.47 15.92 -30.25
C ALA A 266 -14.92 16.10 -30.76
N VAL A 267 -15.91 16.09 -29.85
CA VAL A 267 -17.33 16.27 -30.22
C VAL A 267 -17.63 17.68 -30.71
N LEU A 268 -16.93 18.71 -30.20
CA LEU A 268 -17.11 20.08 -30.68
C LEU A 268 -16.52 20.33 -32.09
N LYS A 269 -15.63 19.44 -32.55
CA LYS A 269 -14.96 19.54 -33.86
C LYS A 269 -15.67 18.75 -34.97
N ASP A 270 -16.57 17.84 -34.60
CA ASP A 270 -17.46 17.08 -35.52
C ASP A 270 -18.77 17.86 -35.81
#